data_AF-A0A7W6EFG9-F1
#
_entry.id   AF-A0A7W6EFG9-F1
#
_cell.length_a   1.000
_cell.length_b   1.000
_cell.length_c   1.000
_cell.angle_alpha   90.00
_cell.angle_beta   90.00
_cell.angle_gamma   90.00
#
_symmetry.space_group_name_H-M   'P 1'
#
loop_
_entity.id
_entity.type
_entity.pdbx_description
1 polymer ?
#
loop_
_entity_poly.entity_id
_entity_poly.type
_entity_poly.pdbx_seq_one_letter_code
_entity_poly.pdbx_strand_id
1 'polypeptide(L)'
;MALEFSAMHLIVGEKTASMSDFSPIVGEDSHRYLHGHSVYKVEIFSDSSTYWWSSFKYGDKTSYSEDVANLTLGIDEANPRSKDQVELSKQLFCLYDDKEKCLYISDAKKKSFIAHYLKSKIGKKVEIKNFYKSVDDFLKIIQSVESVKFTAKRNLFSIDAAVTKILPSPGDVYGLGMPEAFSLGSGPINLALDVIHSLH
;
A
#
# COMPACT_ATOMS: atom_id res chain seq x y z
N MET A 1 14.03 21.35 12.31
CA MET A 1 12.82 20.66 11.78
C MET A 1 13.19 19.19 11.67
N ALA A 2 12.48 18.29 12.35
CA ALA A 2 12.75 16.86 12.28
C ALA A 2 12.18 16.31 10.97
N LEU A 3 12.90 15.37 10.34
CA LEU A 3 12.37 14.62 9.20
C LEU A 3 11.43 13.54 9.75
N GLU A 4 10.14 13.63 9.43
CA GLU A 4 9.12 12.69 9.89
C GLU A 4 8.75 11.72 8.76
N PHE A 5 8.36 10.50 9.13
CA PHE A 5 7.93 9.47 8.18
C PHE A 5 6.55 8.95 8.57
N SER A 6 5.71 8.75 7.56
CA SER A 6 4.43 8.04 7.69
C SER A 6 4.62 6.58 7.33
N ALA A 7 4.24 5.68 8.24
CA ALA A 7 4.19 4.24 7.99
C ALA A 7 2.89 3.86 7.24
N MET A 8 3.03 3.03 6.22
CA MET A 8 1.94 2.63 5.32
C MET A 8 2.10 1.16 4.91
N HIS A 9 0.99 0.56 4.48
CA HIS A 9 0.98 -0.79 3.91
C HIS A 9 1.13 -0.72 2.39
N LEU A 10 2.15 -1.42 1.87
CA LEU A 10 2.39 -1.58 0.44
C LEU A 10 1.84 -2.92 -0.04
N ILE A 11 0.99 -2.87 -1.07
CA ILE A 11 0.37 -4.03 -1.69
C ILE A 11 0.83 -4.10 -3.14
N VAL A 12 1.35 -5.26 -3.55
CA VAL A 12 1.78 -5.54 -4.92
C VAL A 12 0.96 -6.73 -5.44
N GLY A 13 0.27 -6.52 -6.55
CA GLY A 13 -0.78 -7.44 -7.03
C GLY A 13 -1.95 -7.46 -6.05
N GLU A 14 -2.04 -8.54 -5.29
CA GLU A 14 -3.08 -8.79 -4.27
C GLU A 14 -2.50 -9.16 -2.90
N LYS A 15 -1.17 -9.05 -2.74
CA LYS A 15 -0.47 -9.46 -1.53
C LYS A 15 0.34 -8.30 -0.97
N THR A 16 0.63 -8.35 0.33
CA THR A 16 1.66 -7.52 0.95
C THR A 16 2.96 -7.69 0.18
N ALA A 17 3.65 -6.59 -0.12
CA ALA A 17 4.89 -6.62 -0.88
C ALA A 17 5.94 -7.54 -0.23
N SER A 18 6.84 -8.07 -1.05
CA SER A 18 8.06 -8.70 -0.56
C SER A 18 9.28 -8.17 -1.28
N MET A 19 10.48 -8.40 -0.73
CA MET A 19 11.73 -7.95 -1.39
C MET A 19 11.93 -8.52 -2.79
N SER A 20 11.36 -9.70 -3.10
CA SER A 20 11.39 -10.23 -4.47
C SER A 20 10.66 -9.34 -5.48
N ASP A 21 9.64 -8.57 -5.07
CA ASP A 21 8.93 -7.65 -5.96
C ASP A 21 9.81 -6.47 -6.41
N PHE A 22 10.85 -6.13 -5.65
CA PHE A 22 11.78 -5.04 -5.97
C PHE A 22 12.95 -5.49 -6.85
N SER A 23 13.06 -6.78 -7.18
CA SER A 23 14.12 -7.31 -8.06
C SER A 23 14.28 -6.58 -9.40
N PRO A 24 13.24 -6.03 -10.06
CA PRO A 24 13.42 -5.26 -11.29
C PRO A 24 14.06 -3.87 -11.08
N ILE A 25 14.17 -3.41 -9.84
CA ILE A 25 14.59 -2.06 -9.45
C ILE A 25 15.95 -2.08 -8.75
N VAL A 26 16.24 -3.18 -8.05
CA VAL A 26 17.51 -3.43 -7.37
C VAL A 26 18.59 -3.66 -8.43
N GLY A 27 19.44 -2.64 -8.64
CA GLY A 27 20.52 -2.65 -9.64
C GLY A 27 20.63 -1.37 -10.48
N GLU A 28 19.64 -0.48 -10.43
CA GLU A 28 19.77 0.88 -10.98
C GLU A 28 20.25 1.84 -9.89
N ASP A 29 21.47 2.38 -9.99
CA ASP A 29 21.99 3.33 -8.99
C ASP A 29 21.22 4.66 -8.99
N SER A 30 20.93 5.19 -10.19
CA SER A 30 20.09 6.38 -10.34
C SER A 30 19.52 6.53 -11.74
N HIS A 31 18.36 7.19 -11.86
CA HIS A 31 17.76 7.54 -13.14
C HIS A 31 16.82 8.75 -13.03
N ARG A 32 16.33 9.23 -14.17
CA ARG A 32 15.31 10.27 -14.25
C ARG A 32 13.93 9.66 -14.49
N TYR A 33 12.92 10.23 -13.85
CA TYR A 33 11.53 9.83 -14.01
C TYR A 33 10.63 11.05 -14.18
N LEU A 34 9.70 10.99 -15.12
CA LEU A 34 8.74 12.05 -15.41
C LEU A 34 7.37 11.63 -14.91
N HIS A 35 6.73 12.51 -14.13
CA HIS A 35 5.37 12.28 -13.67
C HIS A 35 4.61 13.61 -13.61
N GLY A 36 3.64 13.77 -14.51
CA GLY A 36 2.96 15.05 -14.73
C GLY A 36 3.97 16.13 -15.16
N HIS A 37 3.92 17.30 -14.50
CA HIS A 37 4.85 18.41 -14.74
C HIS A 37 6.14 18.33 -13.92
N SER A 38 6.27 17.33 -13.05
CA SER A 38 7.42 17.16 -12.17
C SER A 38 8.47 16.23 -12.79
N VAL A 39 9.74 16.61 -12.63
CA VAL A 39 10.90 15.79 -12.97
C VAL A 39 11.51 15.26 -11.67
N TYR A 40 11.77 13.97 -11.63
CA TYR A 40 12.39 13.30 -10.48
C TYR A 40 13.75 12.74 -10.89
N LYS A 41 14.77 12.96 -10.07
CA LYS A 41 16.00 12.17 -10.03
C LYS A 41 15.84 11.17 -8.91
N VAL A 42 15.82 9.89 -9.27
CA VAL A 42 15.68 8.76 -8.36
C VAL A 42 17.06 8.21 -8.07
N GLU A 43 17.38 8.02 -6.80
CA GLU A 43 18.58 7.32 -6.33
C GLU A 43 18.10 6.14 -5.48
N ILE A 44 18.54 4.93 -5.82
CA ILE A 44 18.11 3.70 -5.16
C ILE A 44 19.28 3.17 -4.34
N PHE A 45 19.00 2.81 -3.10
CA PHE A 45 19.99 2.27 -2.18
C PHE A 45 19.48 0.91 -1.72
N SER A 46 20.07 -0.15 -2.27
CA SER A 46 19.81 -1.53 -1.87
C SER A 46 21.09 -2.11 -1.28
N ASP A 47 21.20 -2.02 0.04
CA ASP A 47 22.33 -2.54 0.82
C ASP A 47 22.07 -4.00 1.24
N SER A 48 20.80 -4.41 1.37
CA SER A 48 20.42 -5.65 2.04
C SER A 48 19.27 -6.38 1.34
N SER A 49 19.13 -7.67 1.65
CA SER A 49 17.97 -8.49 1.27
C SER A 49 16.68 -8.10 2.01
N THR A 50 16.74 -7.17 2.95
CA THR A 50 15.63 -6.82 3.86
C THR A 50 15.04 -5.44 3.63
N TYR A 51 15.80 -4.50 3.07
CA TYR A 51 15.35 -3.13 2.86
C TYR A 51 15.42 -2.73 1.40
N TRP A 52 14.38 -2.04 0.94
CA TRP A 52 14.46 -1.23 -0.27
C TRP A 52 14.36 0.23 0.13
N TRP A 53 15.37 1.03 -0.19
CA TRP A 53 15.38 2.47 0.08
C TRP A 53 15.55 3.25 -1.21
N SER A 54 14.86 4.39 -1.33
CA SER A 54 15.09 5.33 -2.42
C SER A 54 14.90 6.78 -1.99
N SER A 55 15.74 7.64 -2.55
CA SER A 55 15.58 9.09 -2.49
C SER A 55 15.16 9.65 -3.84
N PHE A 56 14.31 10.67 -3.80
CA PHE A 56 13.75 11.32 -4.97
C PHE A 56 13.99 12.82 -4.82
N LYS A 57 14.91 13.37 -5.63
CA LYS A 57 15.05 14.83 -5.78
C LYS A 57 14.17 15.29 -6.92
N TYR A 58 13.33 16.28 -6.70
CA TYR A 58 12.33 16.66 -7.70
C TYR A 58 12.07 18.16 -7.78
N GLY A 59 11.58 18.58 -8.94
CA GLY A 59 11.22 19.95 -9.27
C GLY A 59 10.09 19.97 -10.30
N ASP A 60 9.42 21.11 -10.42
CA ASP A 60 8.31 21.28 -11.34
C ASP A 60 8.69 22.17 -12.52
N LYS A 61 8.33 21.75 -13.74
CA LYS A 61 8.55 22.51 -14.98
C LYS A 61 7.80 23.84 -15.02
N THR A 62 6.71 23.97 -14.26
CA THR A 62 5.85 25.17 -14.25
C THR A 62 6.40 26.30 -13.39
N SER A 63 7.40 26.05 -12.53
CA SER A 63 7.95 27.06 -11.61
C SER A 63 9.03 27.94 -12.26
N TYR A 64 9.00 28.11 -13.58
CA TYR A 64 9.92 28.98 -14.30
C TYR A 64 9.43 30.44 -14.28
N SER A 65 10.36 31.36 -14.01
CA SER A 65 10.19 32.81 -14.13
C SER A 65 11.25 33.33 -15.09
N GLU A 66 10.93 34.34 -15.90
CA GLU A 66 11.92 34.98 -16.78
C GLU A 66 12.98 35.74 -15.97
N ASP A 67 12.63 36.19 -14.77
CA ASP A 67 13.52 36.93 -13.87
C ASP A 67 13.76 36.16 -12.56
N VAL A 68 14.93 36.37 -11.96
CA VAL A 68 15.33 35.88 -10.63
C VAL A 68 15.80 37.03 -9.75
N ALA A 69 15.45 37.00 -8.47
CA ALA A 69 15.85 38.04 -7.52
C ALA A 69 17.31 37.84 -7.08
N ASN A 70 18.19 38.80 -7.41
CA ASN A 70 19.56 38.85 -6.94
C ASN A 70 19.61 39.50 -5.54
N LEU A 71 19.71 38.66 -4.50
CA LEU A 71 19.69 39.14 -3.11
C LEU A 71 20.90 39.99 -2.72
N THR A 72 22.01 39.89 -3.45
CA THR A 72 23.23 40.68 -3.17
C THR A 72 23.11 42.10 -3.71
N LEU A 73 22.53 42.25 -4.91
CA LEU A 73 22.33 43.55 -5.57
C LEU A 73 20.96 44.17 -5.23
N GLY A 74 20.01 43.39 -4.73
CA GLY A 74 18.65 43.84 -4.43
C GLY A 74 17.82 44.14 -5.67
N ILE A 75 18.17 43.55 -6.83
CA ILE A 75 17.51 43.76 -8.12
C ILE A 75 17.07 42.41 -8.71
N ASP A 76 16.09 42.45 -9.61
CA ASP A 76 15.76 41.32 -10.45
C ASP A 76 16.70 41.28 -11.68
N GLU A 77 17.17 40.08 -12.03
CA GLU A 77 18.02 39.83 -13.19
C GLU A 77 17.42 38.71 -14.07
N ALA A 78 17.81 38.66 -15.34
CA ALA A 78 17.35 37.62 -16.25
C ALA A 78 17.74 36.23 -15.72
N ASN A 79 16.79 35.29 -15.72
CA ASN A 79 17.01 33.95 -15.21
C ASN A 79 18.10 33.24 -16.03
N PRO A 80 19.20 32.77 -15.40
CA PRO A 80 20.27 32.08 -16.12
C PRO A 80 19.85 30.67 -16.60
N ARG A 81 18.74 30.13 -16.10
CA ARG A 81 18.18 28.86 -16.57
C ARG A 81 17.35 29.08 -17.82
N SER A 82 17.34 28.10 -18.72
CA SER A 82 16.35 28.04 -19.81
C SER A 82 15.02 27.44 -19.34
N LYS A 83 13.95 27.62 -20.13
CA LYS A 83 12.62 27.04 -19.88
C LYS A 83 12.62 25.51 -19.79
N ASP A 84 13.60 24.86 -20.41
CA ASP A 84 13.75 23.40 -20.38
C ASP A 84 14.60 22.90 -19.19
N GLN A 85 15.12 23.80 -18.37
CA GLN A 85 15.90 23.49 -17.17
C GLN A 85 15.06 23.64 -15.90
N VAL A 86 15.00 22.55 -15.14
CA VAL A 86 14.27 22.47 -13.87
C VAL A 86 15.24 22.29 -12.72
N GLU A 87 15.07 23.09 -11.67
CA GLU A 87 15.77 22.92 -10.41
C GLU A 87 15.10 21.84 -9.54
N LEU A 88 15.87 20.87 -9.06
CA LEU A 88 15.36 19.78 -8.21
C LEU A 88 15.47 20.17 -6.73
N SER A 89 14.74 21.21 -6.33
CA SER A 89 14.82 21.82 -4.99
C SER A 89 14.09 21.04 -3.88
N LYS A 90 13.24 20.08 -4.24
CA LYS A 90 12.45 19.29 -3.28
C LYS A 90 13.01 17.88 -3.15
N GLN A 91 12.82 17.27 -1.99
CA GLN A 91 13.27 15.91 -1.69
C GLN A 91 12.13 15.07 -1.11
N LEU A 92 12.14 13.79 -1.44
CA LEU A 92 11.25 12.77 -0.91
C LEU A 92 12.05 11.50 -0.66
N PHE A 93 11.89 10.92 0.52
CA PHE A 93 12.50 9.67 0.94
C PHE A 93 11.43 8.59 1.11
N CYS A 94 11.78 7.37 0.70
CA CYS A 94 10.93 6.19 0.77
C CYS A 94 11.76 4.98 1.21
N LEU A 95 11.28 4.23 2.18
CA LEU A 95 11.91 3.02 2.69
C LEU A 95 10.86 1.93 2.84
N TYR A 96 11.11 0.77 2.27
CA TYR A 96 10.37 -0.45 2.54
C TYR A 96 11.19 -1.38 3.43
N ASP A 97 10.58 -1.83 4.52
CA ASP A 97 11.10 -2.83 5.43
C ASP A 97 10.34 -4.14 5.23
N ASP A 98 11.04 -5.17 4.75
CA ASP A 98 10.45 -6.48 4.49
C ASP A 98 10.16 -7.29 5.73
N LYS A 99 10.83 -7.01 6.85
CA LYS A 99 10.56 -7.70 8.11
C LYS A 99 9.26 -7.19 8.72
N GLU A 100 9.12 -5.87 8.81
CA GLU A 100 7.93 -5.22 9.38
C GLU A 100 6.79 -5.07 8.37
N LYS A 101 7.03 -5.41 7.10
CA LYS A 101 6.09 -5.23 5.98
C LYS A 101 5.52 -3.81 5.90
N CYS A 102 6.38 -2.83 6.18
CA CYS A 102 6.02 -1.43 6.30
C CYS A 102 6.74 -0.58 5.25
N LEU A 103 5.97 0.31 4.61
CA LEU A 103 6.49 1.36 3.74
C LEU A 103 6.47 2.69 4.47
N TYR A 104 7.64 3.29 4.64
CA TYR A 104 7.84 4.59 5.24
C TYR A 104 8.01 5.65 4.15
N ILE A 105 7.19 6.71 4.20
CA ILE A 105 7.26 7.83 3.25
C ILE A 105 7.40 9.13 4.03
N SER A 106 8.41 9.93 3.71
CA SER A 106 8.67 11.22 4.37
C SER A 106 7.62 12.30 4.07
N ASP A 107 6.93 12.22 2.92
CA ASP A 107 5.74 13.03 2.63
C ASP A 107 4.58 12.14 2.17
N ALA A 108 3.64 11.90 3.08
CA ALA A 108 2.45 11.08 2.81
C ALA A 108 1.60 11.59 1.63
N LYS A 109 1.64 12.89 1.32
CA LYS A 109 0.91 13.48 0.18
C LYS A 109 1.46 12.95 -1.16
N LYS A 110 2.69 12.42 -1.18
CA LYS A 110 3.36 11.85 -2.35
C LYS A 110 3.15 10.35 -2.53
N LYS A 111 2.32 9.70 -1.71
CA LYS A 111 2.04 8.26 -1.84
C LYS A 111 1.51 7.86 -3.23
N SER A 112 0.71 8.71 -3.88
CA SER A 112 0.19 8.43 -5.23
C SER A 112 1.32 8.35 -6.27
N PHE A 113 2.29 9.26 -6.18
CA PHE A 113 3.49 9.23 -7.00
C PHE A 113 4.32 7.96 -6.74
N ILE A 114 4.57 7.62 -5.47
CA ILE A 114 5.34 6.41 -5.12
C ILE A 114 4.66 5.15 -5.68
N ALA A 115 3.34 5.02 -5.51
CA ALA A 115 2.58 3.90 -6.05
C ALA A 115 2.69 3.82 -7.59
N HIS A 116 2.61 4.97 -8.27
CA HIS A 116 2.75 5.03 -9.72
C HIS A 116 4.16 4.65 -10.20
N TYR A 117 5.19 5.19 -9.54
CA TYR A 117 6.58 4.88 -9.81
C TYR A 117 6.86 3.37 -9.65
N LEU A 118 6.50 2.80 -8.49
CA LEU A 118 6.68 1.37 -8.22
C LEU A 118 5.89 0.51 -9.21
N LYS A 119 4.64 0.86 -9.52
CA LYS A 119 3.85 0.17 -10.56
C LYS A 119 4.57 0.13 -11.90
N SER A 120 5.14 1.25 -12.33
CA SER A 120 5.83 1.35 -13.61
C SER A 120 7.10 0.50 -13.68
N LYS A 121 7.78 0.32 -12.55
CA LYS A 121 9.03 -0.45 -12.46
C LYS A 121 8.81 -1.94 -12.19
N ILE A 122 7.84 -2.29 -11.34
CA ILE A 122 7.51 -3.69 -10.96
C ILE A 122 6.66 -4.37 -12.04
N GLY A 123 5.85 -3.61 -12.79
CA GLY A 123 4.94 -4.16 -13.81
C GLY A 123 3.71 -4.88 -13.25
N LYS A 124 3.49 -4.82 -11.93
CA LYS A 124 2.30 -5.34 -11.24
C LYS A 124 1.45 -4.19 -10.73
N LYS A 125 0.19 -4.48 -10.38
CA LYS A 125 -0.67 -3.52 -9.66
C LYS A 125 0.02 -3.13 -8.35
N VAL A 126 0.05 -1.84 -8.01
CA VAL A 126 0.60 -1.35 -6.74
C VAL A 126 -0.41 -0.45 -6.07
N GLU A 127 -0.68 -0.70 -4.79
CA GLU A 127 -1.52 0.13 -3.93
C GLU A 127 -0.77 0.46 -2.64
N ILE A 128 -0.91 1.70 -2.17
CA ILE A 128 -0.38 2.13 -0.86
C ILE A 128 -1.56 2.57 0.00
N LYS A 129 -1.76 1.85 1.10
CA LYS A 129 -2.84 2.13 2.05
C LYS A 129 -2.25 2.65 3.35
N ASN A 130 -2.92 3.65 3.93
CA ASN A 130 -2.63 4.01 5.31
C ASN A 130 -3.00 2.80 6.18
N PHE A 131 -2.25 2.54 7.25
CA PHE A 131 -2.75 1.63 8.27
C PHE A 131 -4.02 2.25 8.86
N TYR A 132 -5.17 1.64 8.59
CA TYR A 132 -6.43 2.08 9.17
C TYR A 132 -6.57 1.44 10.54
N LYS A 133 -6.11 2.21 11.53
CA LYS A 133 -6.38 2.15 12.97
C LYS A 133 -5.57 1.15 13.81
N SER A 134 -5.45 1.48 15.11
CA SER A 134 -4.77 0.66 16.12
C SER A 134 -5.44 -0.72 16.26
N VAL A 135 -4.72 -1.66 16.86
CA VAL A 135 -5.29 -2.97 17.24
C VAL A 135 -6.60 -2.80 17.98
N ASP A 136 -6.73 -1.78 18.86
CA ASP A 136 -7.96 -1.51 19.61
C ASP A 136 -9.15 -1.16 18.73
N ASP A 137 -8.92 -0.42 17.67
CA ASP A 137 -9.96 0.02 16.77
C ASP A 137 -10.36 -1.06 15.76
N PHE A 138 -9.41 -1.91 15.36
CA PHE A 138 -9.71 -3.16 14.66
C PHE A 138 -10.50 -4.11 15.56
N LEU A 139 -10.09 -4.27 16.83
CA LEU A 139 -10.80 -5.06 17.83
C LEU A 139 -12.19 -4.51 18.09
N LYS A 140 -12.40 -3.19 18.16
CA LYS A 140 -13.76 -2.60 18.27
C LYS A 140 -14.63 -2.94 17.08
N ILE A 141 -14.08 -2.93 15.86
CA ILE A 141 -14.84 -3.29 14.66
C ILE A 141 -15.21 -4.78 14.72
N ILE A 142 -14.27 -5.67 15.04
CA ILE A 142 -14.55 -7.11 15.20
C ILE A 142 -15.55 -7.37 16.34
N GLN A 143 -15.40 -6.70 17.48
CA GLN A 143 -16.31 -6.79 18.63
C GLN A 143 -17.69 -6.21 18.32
N SER A 144 -17.79 -5.24 17.39
CA SER A 144 -19.07 -4.69 16.94
C SER A 144 -19.83 -5.61 15.97
N VAL A 145 -19.18 -6.64 15.42
CA VAL A 145 -19.85 -7.68 14.63
C VAL A 145 -20.44 -8.71 15.60
N GLU A 146 -21.63 -8.41 16.12
CA GLU A 146 -22.33 -9.22 17.12
C GLU A 146 -22.71 -10.62 16.59
N SER A 147 -23.06 -10.72 15.31
CA SER A 147 -23.26 -12.01 14.63
C SER A 147 -23.08 -11.92 13.12
N VAL A 148 -22.58 -13.00 12.52
CA VAL A 148 -22.60 -13.19 11.07
C VAL A 148 -23.70 -14.20 10.75
N LYS A 149 -24.74 -13.74 10.06
CA LYS A 149 -25.88 -14.58 9.65
C LYS A 149 -25.67 -15.07 8.22
N PHE A 150 -25.45 -16.36 8.06
CA PHE A 150 -25.42 -17.00 6.75
C PHE A 150 -26.84 -17.49 6.42
N THR A 151 -27.37 -17.03 5.29
CA THR A 151 -28.68 -17.46 4.79
C THR A 151 -28.47 -18.19 3.47
N ALA A 152 -28.64 -19.51 3.48
CA ALA A 152 -28.60 -20.31 2.27
C ALA A 152 -30.02 -20.48 1.74
N LYS A 153 -30.37 -19.74 0.67
CA LYS A 153 -31.65 -19.96 -0.02
C LYS A 153 -31.54 -21.21 -0.89
N ARG A 154 -32.36 -22.22 -0.61
CA ARG A 154 -32.55 -23.38 -1.49
C ARG A 154 -33.02 -22.91 -2.87
N ASN A 155 -32.19 -23.10 -3.88
CA ASN A 155 -32.58 -23.01 -5.28
C ASN A 155 -31.87 -24.13 -6.08
N LEU A 156 -32.28 -24.38 -7.32
CA LEU A 156 -31.70 -25.45 -8.14
C LEU A 156 -30.17 -25.32 -8.34
N PHE A 157 -29.59 -24.14 -8.08
CA PHE A 157 -28.16 -23.85 -8.24
C PHE A 157 -27.37 -23.90 -6.93
N SER A 158 -28.05 -23.95 -5.77
CA SER A 158 -27.41 -24.08 -4.45
C SER A 158 -27.08 -25.54 -4.10
N ILE A 159 -27.52 -26.49 -4.93
CA ILE A 159 -27.27 -27.93 -4.77
C ILE A 159 -25.84 -28.28 -5.23
N ASP A 160 -25.23 -27.47 -6.11
CA ASP A 160 -23.98 -27.81 -6.80
C ASP A 160 -22.85 -26.78 -6.65
N ALA A 161 -22.94 -25.87 -5.70
CA ALA A 161 -21.91 -24.86 -5.46
C ALA A 161 -21.19 -25.11 -4.13
N ALA A 162 -19.87 -24.89 -4.13
CA ALA A 162 -18.88 -25.07 -3.07
C ALA A 162 -19.21 -24.52 -1.65
N VAL A 163 -20.40 -23.96 -1.45
CA VAL A 163 -20.99 -23.53 -0.18
C VAL A 163 -21.13 -24.70 0.80
N THR A 164 -21.37 -25.92 0.32
CA THR A 164 -21.45 -27.14 1.16
C THR A 164 -20.13 -27.57 1.80
N LYS A 165 -18.97 -27.06 1.35
CA LYS A 165 -17.66 -27.37 1.97
C LYS A 165 -17.34 -26.50 3.18
N ILE A 166 -18.00 -25.36 3.33
CA ILE A 166 -17.82 -24.43 4.46
C ILE A 166 -18.70 -24.84 5.65
N LEU A 167 -19.69 -25.71 5.41
CA LEU A 167 -20.66 -26.17 6.41
C LEU A 167 -20.29 -27.60 6.85
N PRO A 168 -20.11 -27.88 8.14
CA PRO A 168 -19.99 -29.26 8.60
C PRO A 168 -21.31 -29.97 8.29
N SER A 169 -21.26 -31.01 7.46
CA SER A 169 -22.41 -31.87 7.17
C SER A 169 -22.42 -33.03 8.15
N PRO A 170 -23.35 -33.09 9.13
CA PRO A 170 -23.59 -34.32 9.85
C PRO A 170 -24.54 -35.18 9.01
N GLY A 171 -23.98 -36.00 8.12
CA GLY A 171 -24.58 -37.25 7.66
C GLY A 171 -26.00 -37.24 7.09
N ASP A 172 -26.50 -36.14 6.53
CA ASP A 172 -27.87 -36.09 6.02
C ASP A 172 -27.94 -36.25 4.50
N VAL A 173 -28.08 -37.51 4.09
CA VAL A 173 -28.17 -37.96 2.69
C VAL A 173 -29.43 -37.42 1.98
N TYR A 174 -30.45 -37.01 2.73
CA TYR A 174 -31.72 -36.52 2.17
C TYR A 174 -31.82 -34.99 2.16
N GLY A 175 -30.81 -34.30 2.72
CA GLY A 175 -30.72 -32.85 2.75
C GLY A 175 -31.86 -32.18 3.49
N LEU A 176 -32.58 -32.87 4.38
CA LEU A 176 -33.75 -32.39 5.14
C LEU A 176 -33.39 -31.68 6.46
N GLY A 177 -32.14 -31.79 6.90
CA GLY A 177 -31.58 -31.32 8.16
C GLY A 177 -30.64 -30.12 8.01
N MET A 178 -30.49 -29.55 6.81
CA MET A 178 -29.78 -28.29 6.66
C MET A 178 -30.63 -27.12 7.18
N PRO A 179 -30.14 -26.33 8.14
CA PRO A 179 -30.85 -25.15 8.61
C PRO A 179 -30.91 -24.08 7.49
N GLU A 180 -32.11 -23.52 7.24
CA GLU A 180 -32.31 -22.47 6.21
C GLU A 180 -31.62 -21.14 6.57
N ALA A 181 -31.35 -20.94 7.85
CA ALA A 181 -30.54 -19.85 8.36
C ALA A 181 -29.76 -20.32 9.58
N PHE A 182 -28.48 -19.98 9.66
CA PHE A 182 -27.72 -20.12 10.89
C PHE A 182 -26.92 -18.83 11.15
N SER A 183 -26.75 -18.52 12.43
CA SER A 183 -26.00 -17.37 12.91
C SER A 183 -24.79 -17.87 13.68
N LEU A 184 -23.59 -17.48 13.26
CA LEU A 184 -22.44 -17.53 14.16
C LEU A 184 -22.54 -16.31 15.09
N GLY A 185 -22.90 -16.56 16.34
CA GLY A 185 -22.84 -15.56 17.41
C GLY A 185 -21.50 -15.68 18.15
N SER A 186 -20.87 -14.54 18.42
CA SER A 186 -19.71 -14.50 19.31
C SER A 186 -20.19 -14.55 20.76
N GLY A 187 -20.30 -15.75 21.32
CA GLY A 187 -20.15 -15.88 22.77
C GLY A 187 -18.75 -15.39 23.16
N PRO A 188 -18.57 -14.81 24.36
CA PRO A 188 -17.28 -14.28 24.76
C PRO A 188 -16.26 -15.42 24.73
N ILE A 189 -15.19 -15.24 23.94
CA ILE A 189 -14.03 -16.14 23.81
C ILE A 189 -14.28 -17.37 22.92
N ASN A 190 -13.97 -17.29 21.61
CA ASN A 190 -13.33 -18.41 20.87
C ASN A 190 -12.93 -18.13 19.41
N LEU A 191 -13.44 -17.08 18.74
CA LEU A 191 -13.11 -16.82 17.33
C LEU A 191 -11.62 -16.54 17.05
N ALA A 192 -10.87 -16.04 18.04
CA ALA A 192 -9.43 -15.83 17.92
C ALA A 192 -8.61 -17.11 18.13
N LEU A 193 -9.12 -18.08 18.91
CA LEU A 193 -8.40 -19.32 19.19
C LEU A 193 -8.51 -20.31 18.02
N ASP A 194 -9.70 -20.43 17.41
CA ASP A 194 -9.93 -21.42 16.35
C ASP A 194 -9.14 -21.10 15.06
N VAL A 195 -8.93 -19.81 14.74
CA VAL A 195 -8.13 -19.40 13.57
C VAL A 195 -6.63 -19.66 13.78
N ILE A 196 -6.14 -19.62 15.02
CA ILE A 196 -4.74 -19.89 15.36
C ILE A 196 -4.46 -21.40 15.37
N HIS A 197 -5.43 -22.22 15.80
CA HIS A 197 -5.30 -23.68 15.78
C HIS A 197 -5.49 -24.31 14.40
N SER A 198 -6.14 -23.64 13.44
CA SER A 198 -6.29 -24.15 12.07
C SER A 198 -5.11 -23.82 11.14
N LEU A 199 -4.03 -23.22 11.67
CA LEU A 199 -2.81 -22.88 10.92
C LEU A 199 -1.60 -23.78 11.25
N HIS A 200 -1.83 -24.97 11.82
CA HIS A 200 -0.83 -26.03 11.97
C HIS A 200 -1.25 -27.29 11.23
#